data_AF-A0A950LIA3-F1
#
_entry.id   AF-A0A950LIA3-F1
#
_cell.length_a   1.000
_cell.length_b   1.000
_cell.length_c   1.000
_cell.angle_alpha   90.00
_cell.angle_beta   90.00
_cell.angle_gamma   90.00
#
_symmetry.space_group_name_H-M   'P 1'
#
loop_
_entity.id
_entity.type
_entity.pdbx_description
1 polymer ?
#
loop_
_entity_poly.entity_id
_entity_poly.type
_entity_poly.pdbx_seq_one_letter_code
_entity_poly.pdbx_strand_id
1 'polypeptide(L)'
;MDLYLVVKALHIISATILFGTGIGIANIMFVGHHSGSTEERAFAARMTVKADFILTLPSVIVQPISGAWLIWQGGFRWDEK
;
A
#
# COMPACT_ATOMS: atom_id res chain seq x y z
N MET A 1 12.80 1.48 23.08
CA MET A 1 12.53 2.30 21.89
C MET A 1 11.24 3.06 22.13
N ASP A 2 11.18 4.32 21.71
CA ASP A 2 9.95 5.11 21.79
C ASP A 2 8.87 4.50 20.88
N LEU A 3 7.68 4.25 21.42
CA LEU A 3 6.54 3.68 20.70
C LEU A 3 6.18 4.53 19.48
N TYR A 4 6.32 5.86 19.59
CA TYR A 4 6.08 6.77 18.47
C TYR A 4 6.98 6.47 17.28
N LEU A 5 8.28 6.26 17.52
CA LEU A 5 9.25 5.93 16.47
C LEU A 5 8.98 4.55 15.85
N VAL A 6 8.54 3.57 16.66
CA VAL A 6 8.17 2.24 16.15
C VAL A 6 6.96 2.32 15.21
N VAL A 7 5.90 3.01 15.61
CA VAL A 7 4.70 3.16 14.76
C VAL A 7 5.01 3.98 13.51
N LYS A 8 5.84 5.04 13.63
CA LYS A 8 6.30 5.82 12.47
C LYS A 8 7.09 4.97 11.48
N ALA A 9 7.97 4.10 11.96
CA ALA A 9 8.71 3.18 11.09
C ALA A 9 7.77 2.20 10.38
N LEU A 10 6.82 1.59 11.10
CA LEU A 10 5.81 0.70 10.51
C LEU A 10 4.94 1.42 9.46
N HIS A 11 4.54 2.67 9.73
CA HIS A 11 3.80 3.50 8.79
C HIS A 11 4.58 3.72 7.48
N ILE A 12 5.86 4.09 7.56
CA ILE A 12 6.72 4.32 6.38
C ILE A 12 6.96 3.02 5.59
N ILE A 13 7.22 1.90 6.28
CA ILE A 13 7.38 0.59 5.63
C ILE A 13 6.11 0.21 4.89
N SER A 14 4.95 0.34 5.55
CA SER A 14 3.65 0.06 4.92
C SER A 14 3.37 0.99 3.73
N ALA A 15 3.76 2.27 3.80
CA ALA A 15 3.59 3.21 2.68
C ALA A 15 4.48 2.81 1.49
N THR A 16 5.69 2.34 1.77
CA THR A 16 6.64 1.86 0.75
C THR A 16 6.13 0.58 0.09
N ILE A 17 5.55 -0.35 0.85
CA ILE A 17 4.90 -1.56 0.32
C ILE A 17 3.70 -1.15 -0.56
N LEU A 18 2.80 -0.30 -0.04
CA LEU A 18 1.62 0.13 -0.78
C LEU A 18 1.99 0.78 -2.12
N PHE A 19 2.89 1.76 -2.08
CA PHE A 19 3.28 2.51 -3.27
C PHE A 19 4.14 1.69 -4.22
N GLY A 20 5.17 1.02 -3.71
CA GLY A 20 6.10 0.22 -4.53
C GLY A 20 5.41 -0.97 -5.19
N THR A 21 4.66 -1.76 -4.41
CA THR A 21 3.87 -2.88 -4.97
C THR A 21 2.79 -2.37 -5.91
N GLY A 22 2.07 -1.30 -5.55
CA GLY A 22 1.03 -0.71 -6.40
C GLY A 22 1.51 -0.34 -7.80
N ILE A 23 2.65 0.34 -7.91
CA ILE A 23 3.27 0.66 -9.21
C ILE A 23 3.67 -0.62 -9.95
N GLY A 24 4.34 -1.55 -9.27
CA GLY A 24 4.83 -2.78 -9.89
C GLY A 24 3.71 -3.65 -10.48
N ILE A 25 2.66 -3.91 -9.71
CA ILE A 25 1.55 -4.76 -10.17
C ILE A 25 0.65 -4.05 -11.18
N ALA A 26 0.56 -2.72 -11.13
CA ALA A 26 -0.11 -1.93 -12.16
C ALA A 26 0.63 -2.02 -13.50
N ASN A 27 1.97 -1.99 -13.49
CA ASN A 27 2.76 -2.20 -14.70
C ASN A 27 2.57 -3.62 -15.28
N ILE A 28 2.61 -4.65 -14.42
CA ILE A 28 2.36 -6.04 -14.84
C ILE A 28 0.96 -6.19 -15.46
N MET A 29 -0.07 -5.66 -14.80
CA MET A 29 -1.44 -5.69 -15.33
C MET A 29 -1.54 -4.91 -16.64
N PHE A 30 -0.92 -3.73 -16.73
CA PHE A 30 -0.97 -2.89 -17.93
C PHE A 30 -0.35 -3.60 -19.13
N VAL A 31 0.88 -4.12 -18.98
CA VAL A 31 1.57 -4.84 -20.07
C VAL A 31 0.82 -6.13 -20.41
N GLY A 32 0.43 -6.90 -19.40
CA GLY A 32 -0.32 -8.15 -19.60
C GLY A 32 -1.66 -7.93 -20.28
N HIS A 33 -2.38 -6.86 -19.96
CA HIS A 33 -3.66 -6.52 -20.58
C HIS A 33 -3.53 -6.21 -22.09
N HIS A 34 -2.41 -5.62 -22.50
CA HIS A 34 -2.11 -5.31 -23.89
C HIS A 34 -1.54 -6.51 -24.67
N SER A 35 -1.31 -7.65 -24.02
CA SER A 35 -0.90 -8.87 -24.72
C SER A 35 -2.01 -9.41 -25.63
N GLY A 36 -1.60 -9.96 -26.77
CA GLY A 36 -2.48 -10.70 -27.67
C GLY A 36 -2.87 -12.10 -27.17
N SER A 37 -2.24 -12.61 -26.11
CA SER A 37 -2.55 -13.90 -25.49
C SER A 37 -3.53 -13.76 -24.32
N THR A 38 -4.55 -14.61 -24.31
CA THR A 38 -5.52 -14.69 -23.20
C THR A 38 -4.89 -15.28 -21.94
N GLU A 39 -3.92 -16.18 -22.09
CA GLU A 39 -3.16 -16.79 -21.01
C GLU A 39 -2.32 -15.76 -20.26
N GLU A 40 -1.62 -14.87 -20.97
CA GLU A 40 -0.80 -13.80 -20.37
C GLU A 40 -1.68 -12.79 -19.61
N ARG A 41 -2.82 -12.39 -20.19
CA ARG A 41 -3.81 -11.53 -19.53
C ARG A 41 -4.33 -12.15 -18.23
N ALA A 42 -4.67 -13.43 -18.27
CA ALA A 42 -5.16 -14.16 -17.10
C ALA A 42 -4.07 -14.30 -16.02
N PHE A 43 -2.82 -14.55 -16.41
CA PHE A 43 -1.70 -14.61 -15.48
C PHE A 43 -1.46 -13.27 -14.80
N ALA A 44 -1.37 -12.18 -15.57
CA ALA A 44 -1.20 -10.83 -15.03
C ALA A 44 -2.30 -10.48 -14.04
N ALA A 45 -3.57 -10.73 -14.40
CA ALA A 45 -4.70 -10.45 -13.52
C ALA A 45 -4.66 -11.25 -12.21
N ARG A 46 -4.36 -12.56 -12.28
CA ARG A 46 -4.26 -13.40 -11.07
C ARG A 46 -3.12 -12.95 -10.16
N MET A 47 -1.98 -12.57 -10.72
CA MET A 47 -0.83 -12.10 -9.94
C MET A 47 -1.11 -10.74 -9.29
N THR A 48 -1.70 -9.80 -10.02
CA THR A 48 -2.09 -8.48 -9.48
C THR A 48 -3.09 -8.63 -8.35
N VAL A 49 -4.17 -9.40 -8.54
CA VAL A 49 -5.19 -9.60 -7.49
C VAL A 49 -4.58 -10.24 -6.24
N LYS A 50 -3.73 -11.26 -6.39
CA LYS A 50 -3.06 -11.88 -5.24
C LYS A 50 -2.16 -10.89 -4.49
N ALA A 51 -1.36 -10.12 -5.22
CA ALA A 51 -0.50 -9.11 -4.62
C ALA A 51 -1.32 -8.02 -3.93
N ASP A 52 -2.48 -7.64 -4.50
CA ASP A 52 -3.36 -6.67 -3.87
C ASP A 52 -3.89 -7.18 -2.53
N PHE A 53 -4.41 -8.41 -2.49
CA PHE A 53 -4.93 -8.98 -1.25
C PHE A 53 -3.86 -9.18 -0.17
N ILE A 54 -2.63 -9.55 -0.55
CA ILE A 54 -1.56 -9.90 0.40
C ILE A 54 -0.78 -8.66 0.87
N LEU A 55 -0.60 -7.65 0.02
CA LEU A 55 0.32 -6.53 0.28
C LEU A 55 -0.39 -5.18 0.35
N THR A 56 -1.20 -4.83 -0.66
CA THR A 56 -1.81 -3.50 -0.70
C THR A 56 -2.99 -3.39 0.24
N LEU A 57 -3.88 -4.39 0.34
CA LEU A 57 -5.02 -4.37 1.27
C LEU A 57 -4.59 -4.20 2.73
N PRO A 58 -3.64 -4.99 3.29
CA PRO A 58 -3.16 -4.75 4.65
C PRO A 58 -2.53 -3.36 4.80
N SER A 59 -1.80 -2.89 3.79
CA SER A 59 -1.19 -1.56 3.84
C SER A 59 -2.25 -0.45 3.83
N VAL A 60 -3.29 -0.56 3.00
CA VAL A 60 -4.43 0.37 2.96
C VAL A 60 -5.16 0.44 4.30
N ILE A 61 -5.16 -0.64 5.10
CA ILE A 61 -5.71 -0.63 6.46
C ILE A 61 -4.71 0.00 7.45
N VAL A 62 -3.44 -0.40 7.39
CA VAL A 62 -2.39 0.09 8.30
C VAL A 62 -2.17 1.59 8.15
N GLN A 63 -2.19 2.13 6.93
CA GLN A 63 -1.94 3.54 6.65
C GLN A 63 -2.84 4.51 7.43
N PRO A 64 -4.18 4.47 7.32
CA PRO A 64 -5.06 5.39 8.04
C PRO A 64 -5.01 5.19 9.55
N ILE A 65 -4.89 3.95 10.04
CA ILE A 65 -4.83 3.64 11.47
C ILE A 65 -3.55 4.24 12.08
N SER A 66 -2.40 3.91 11.50
CA SER A 66 -1.11 4.39 12.00
C SER A 66 -0.94 5.90 11.78
N GLY A 67 -1.43 6.44 10.65
CA GLY A 67 -1.40 7.87 10.37
C GLY A 67 -2.23 8.69 11.37
N ALA A 68 -3.47 8.27 11.64
CA ALA A 68 -4.33 8.94 12.62
C ALA A 68 -3.72 8.91 14.03
N TRP A 69 -3.15 7.76 14.42
CA TRP A 69 -2.46 7.64 15.71
C TRP A 69 -1.23 8.54 15.81
N LEU A 70 -0.41 8.63 14.75
CA LEU A 70 0.76 9.51 14.71
C LEU A 70 0.38 10.98 14.81
N ILE A 71 -0.68 11.41 14.12
CA ILE A 71 -1.19 12.79 14.21
C ILE A 71 -1.65 13.09 15.65
N TRP A 72 -2.41 12.17 16.26
CA TRP A 72 -2.89 12.31 17.63
C TRP A 72 -1.74 12.40 18.64
N GLN A 73 -0.73 11.54 18.53
CA GLN A 73 0.45 11.56 19.42
C GLN A 73 1.39 12.74 19.15
N GLY A 74 1.44 13.24 17.92
CA GLY A 74 2.22 14.42 17.55
C GLY A 74 1.67 15.73 18.10
N GLY A 75 0.48 15.72 18.71
CA GLY A 75 -0.16 16.91 19.27
C GLY A 75 -0.68 17.89 18.21
N PHE A 76 -0.80 17.44 16.96
CA PHE A 76 -1.33 18.27 15.88
C PHE A 76 -2.81 18.57 16.12
N ARG A 77 -3.15 19.85 16.04
CA ARG A 77 -4.51 20.35 16.19
C ARG A 77 -5.27 20.16 14.89
N TRP A 78 -6.39 19.43 14.96
CA TRP A 78 -7.28 19.22 13.80
C TRP A 78 -8.11 20.47 13.45
N ASP A 79 -8.03 21.51 14.28
CA ASP A 79 -8.80 22.75 14.23
C ASP A 79 -7.98 24.00 13.88
N GLU A 80 -6.68 23.85 13.56
CA GLU A 80 -5.88 24.97 13.05
C GLU A 80 -6.34 25.34 11.64
N LYS A 81 -6.97 26.53 11.54
CA LYS A 81 -7.42 27.15 10.29
C LYS A 81 -6.25 27.78 9.54
#